data_AF-A0A9E8HU92-F1
#
_entry.id   AF-A0A9E8HU92-F1
#
_cell.length_a   1.000
_cell.length_b   1.000
_cell.length_c   1.000
_cell.angle_alpha   90.00
_cell.angle_beta   90.00
_cell.angle_gamma   90.00
#
_symmetry.space_group_name_H-M   'P 1'
#
loop_
_entity.id
_entity.type
_entity.pdbx_description
1 polymer ?
#
loop_
_entity_poly.entity_id
_entity_poly.type
_entity_poly.pdbx_seq_one_letter_code
_entity_poly.pdbx_strand_id
1 'polypeptide(L)'
;MGTPTEVELKQALKQAIEMREQGKDPDFIAKSLLNHHYRLKKMERVIEATKLYLRSGQSPTEHAKVVRALEQYDKIDHESTDYSAFGLE
;
A
#
# COMPACT_ATOMS: atom_id res chain seq x y z
N MET A 1 4.78 -3.64 20.98
CA MET A 1 5.63 -3.53 19.78
C MET A 1 5.64 -2.07 19.33
N GLY A 2 6.79 -1.49 19.00
CA GLY A 2 6.91 -0.09 18.60
C GLY A 2 6.90 0.08 17.08
N THR A 3 6.39 1.22 16.60
CA THR A 3 6.47 1.60 15.18
C THR A 3 7.95 1.78 14.81
N PRO A 4 8.46 1.15 13.74
CA PRO A 4 9.82 1.35 13.30
C PRO A 4 10.04 2.81 12.89
N THR A 5 11.22 3.34 13.19
CA THR A 5 11.69 4.61 12.66
C THR A 5 11.83 4.55 11.15
N GLU A 6 11.88 5.70 10.49
CA GLU A 6 12.08 5.78 9.04
C GLU A 6 13.39 5.10 8.60
N VAL A 7 14.44 5.19 9.42
CA VAL A 7 15.74 4.57 9.16
C VAL A 7 15.64 3.05 9.25
N GLU A 8 15.03 2.52 10.32
CA GLU A 8 14.82 1.08 10.49
C GLU A 8 13.95 0.50 9.38
N LEU A 9 12.89 1.20 8.98
CA LEU A 9 12.02 0.78 7.87
C LEU A 9 12.79 0.77 6.54
N LYS A 10 13.58 1.80 6.24
CA LYS A 10 14.40 1.85 5.02
C LYS A 10 15.41 0.70 4.97
N GLN A 11 16.05 0.40 6.11
CA GLN A 11 16.98 -0.72 6.21
C GLN A 11 16.27 -2.06 6.00
N ALA A 12 15.12 -2.28 6.63
CA ALA A 12 14.33 -3.51 6.46
C ALA A 12 13.87 -3.71 5.02
N LEU A 13 13.41 -2.66 4.34
CA LEU A 13 13.00 -2.71 2.94
C LEU A 13 14.18 -3.04 2.02
N LYS A 14 15.36 -2.44 2.25
CA LYS A 14 16.58 -2.78 1.50
C LYS A 14 16.92 -4.26 1.64
N GLN A 15 16.89 -4.78 2.87
CA GLN A 15 17.17 -6.19 3.12
C GLN A 15 16.16 -7.11 2.43
N ALA A 16 14.88 -6.75 2.44
CA ALA A 16 13.83 -7.51 1.76
C ALA A 16 14.03 -7.52 0.23
N ILE A 17 14.44 -6.40 -0.37
CA ILE A 17 14.79 -6.37 -1.80
C ILE A 17 15.93 -7.35 -2.09
N GLU A 18 17.01 -7.29 -1.33
CA GLU A 18 18.17 -8.19 -1.50
C GLU A 18 17.79 -9.66 -1.31
N MET A 19 16.96 -9.99 -0.32
CA MET A 19 16.46 -11.36 -0.10
C MET A 19 15.70 -11.88 -1.31
N ARG A 20 14.83 -11.05 -1.90
CA ARG A 20 14.06 -11.42 -3.08
C ARG A 20 14.94 -11.59 -4.32
N GLU A 21 15.91 -10.69 -4.53
CA GLU A 21 16.84 -10.75 -5.66
C GLU A 21 17.78 -11.96 -5.59
N GLN A 22 18.22 -12.33 -4.39
CA GLN A 22 19.09 -13.49 -4.18
C GLN A 22 18.33 -14.83 -4.08
N GLY A 23 16.99 -14.81 -4.17
CA GLY A 23 16.16 -16.01 -3.98
C GLY A 23 16.18 -16.56 -2.54
N LYS A 24 16.57 -15.75 -1.56
CA LYS A 24 16.68 -16.09 -0.13
C LYS A 24 15.45 -15.63 0.65
N ASP A 25 14.27 -15.91 0.11
CA ASP A 25 12.98 -15.59 0.72
C ASP A 25 12.10 -16.85 0.82
N PRO A 26 12.53 -17.88 1.56
CA PRO A 26 11.86 -19.19 1.58
C PRO A 26 10.44 -19.12 2.13
N ASP A 27 10.21 -18.23 3.11
CA ASP A 27 8.92 -18.06 3.79
C ASP A 27 8.14 -16.84 3.27
N PHE A 28 8.56 -16.25 2.14
CA PHE A 28 7.90 -15.09 1.52
C PHE A 28 7.78 -13.85 2.42
N ILE A 29 8.65 -13.71 3.42
CA ILE A 29 8.68 -12.57 4.34
C ILE A 29 9.02 -11.30 3.56
N ALA A 30 10.05 -11.36 2.70
CA ALA A 30 10.46 -10.21 1.93
C ALA A 30 9.40 -9.83 0.89
N LYS A 31 8.84 -10.80 0.17
CA LYS A 31 7.73 -10.60 -0.77
C LYS A 31 6.54 -9.92 -0.06
N SER A 32 6.14 -10.41 1.10
CA SER A 32 5.03 -9.88 1.88
C SER A 32 5.30 -8.47 2.39
N LEU A 33 6.48 -8.23 2.99
CA LEU A 33 6.86 -6.91 3.49
C LEU A 33 6.85 -5.85 2.37
N LEU A 34 7.44 -6.18 1.21
CA LEU A 34 7.49 -5.27 0.06
C LEU A 34 6.09 -5.00 -0.51
N ASN A 35 5.26 -6.03 -0.63
CA ASN A 35 3.87 -5.89 -1.09
C ASN A 35 3.07 -4.98 -0.14
N HIS A 36 3.13 -5.25 1.16
CA HIS A 36 2.43 -4.45 2.16
C HIS A 36 2.94 -3.00 2.17
N HIS A 37 4.26 -2.78 2.11
CA HIS A 37 4.80 -1.44 2.04
C HIS A 37 4.32 -0.67 0.80
N TYR A 38 4.27 -1.34 -0.36
CA TYR A 38 3.73 -0.78 -1.59
C TYR A 38 2.25 -0.40 -1.44
N ARG A 39 1.41 -1.30 -0.90
CA ARG A 39 -0.02 -1.04 -0.66
C ARG A 39 -0.24 0.11 0.32
N LEU A 40 0.54 0.16 1.42
CA LEU A 40 0.49 1.25 2.39
C LEU A 40 0.79 2.60 1.73
N LYS A 41 1.83 2.69 0.90
CA LYS A 41 2.19 3.93 0.17
C LYS A 41 1.07 4.39 -0.78
N LYS A 42 0.27 3.48 -1.31
CA LYS A 42 -0.89 3.82 -2.16
C LYS A 42 -2.08 4.27 -1.33
N MET A 43 -2.33 3.63 -0.19
CA MET A 43 -3.36 4.05 0.76
C MET A 43 -3.07 5.44 1.34
N GLU A 44 -1.80 5.78 1.59
CA GLU A 44 -1.38 7.12 1.99
C GLU A 44 -1.88 8.21 1.01
N ARG A 45 -1.83 7.94 -0.31
CA ARG A 45 -2.32 8.87 -1.34
C ARG A 45 -3.84 9.09 -1.27
N VAL A 46 -4.59 8.03 -1.00
CA VAL A 46 -6.05 8.12 -0.79
C VAL A 46 -6.35 8.97 0.43
N ILE A 47 -5.62 8.76 1.53
CA ILE A 47 -5.76 9.53 2.77
C ILE A 47 -5.43 11.01 2.52
N GLU A 48 -4.36 11.32 1.80
CA GLU A 48 -3.98 12.70 1.45
C GLU A 48 -5.06 13.40 0.62
N ALA A 49 -5.54 12.74 -0.44
CA ALA A 49 -6.62 13.26 -1.28
C ALA A 49 -7.91 13.51 -0.46
N THR A 50 -8.25 12.57 0.42
CA THR A 50 -9.44 12.66 1.28
C THR A 50 -9.31 13.82 2.26
N LYS A 51 -8.15 13.97 2.92
CA LYS A 51 -7.88 15.11 3.82
C LYS A 51 -8.01 16.44 3.08
N LEU A 52 -7.53 16.54 1.85
CA LEU A 52 -7.62 17.75 1.05
C LEU A 52 -9.08 18.07 0.66
N TYR A 53 -9.84 17.06 0.23
CA TYR A 53 -11.27 17.19 -0.06
C TYR A 53 -12.09 17.68 1.15
N LEU A 54 -11.84 17.13 2.33
CA LEU A 54 -12.50 17.56 3.55
C LEU A 54 -12.15 19.00 3.92
N ARG A 55 -10.89 19.42 3.71
CA ARG A 55 -10.43 20.79 3.98
C ARG A 55 -10.92 21.81 2.94
N SER A 56 -11.23 21.38 1.72
CA SER A 56 -11.65 22.26 0.63
C SER A 56 -13.15 22.59 0.63
N GLY A 57 -13.87 22.24 1.70
CA GLY A 57 -15.32 22.40 1.75
C GLY A 57 -16.03 21.52 0.73
N GLN A 58 -15.45 20.34 0.43
CA GLN A 58 -16.00 19.35 -0.48
C GLN A 58 -16.09 19.82 -1.94
N SER A 59 -15.06 20.52 -2.44
CA SER A 59 -15.07 21.02 -3.81
C SER A 59 -15.19 19.90 -4.85
N PRO A 60 -15.89 20.12 -5.99
CA PRO A 60 -16.03 19.11 -7.05
C PRO A 60 -14.69 18.63 -7.62
N THR A 61 -13.70 19.52 -7.71
CA THR A 61 -12.36 19.20 -8.20
C THR A 61 -11.63 18.23 -7.27
N GLU A 62 -11.69 18.48 -5.95
CA GLU A 62 -11.06 17.59 -4.98
C GLU A 62 -11.83 16.27 -4.84
N HIS A 63 -13.16 16.30 -4.98
CA HIS A 63 -13.98 15.08 -5.07
C HIS A 63 -13.50 14.17 -6.20
N ALA A 64 -13.32 14.71 -7.41
CA ALA A 64 -12.83 13.95 -8.56
C ALA A 64 -11.44 13.34 -8.32
N LYS A 65 -10.57 14.04 -7.56
CA LYS A 65 -9.25 13.50 -7.18
C LYS A 65 -9.36 12.35 -6.18
N VAL A 66 -10.27 12.44 -5.21
CA VAL A 66 -10.54 11.34 -4.26
C VAL A 66 -11.03 10.11 -4.99
N VAL A 67 -12.03 10.26 -5.88
CA VAL A 67 -12.56 9.16 -6.68
C VAL A 67 -11.46 8.49 -7.50
N ARG A 68 -10.64 9.27 -8.21
CA ARG A 68 -9.50 8.72 -8.97
C ARG A 68 -8.47 8.01 -8.08
N ALA A 69 -8.21 8.53 -6.88
CA ALA A 69 -7.29 7.90 -5.94
C ALA A 69 -7.82 6.55 -5.45
N LEU A 70 -9.13 6.45 -5.18
CA LEU A 70 -9.82 5.22 -4.82
C LEU A 70 -9.79 4.20 -5.97
N GLU A 71 -10.14 4.61 -7.20
CA GLU A 71 -10.08 3.73 -8.37
C GLU A 71 -8.66 3.17 -8.62
N GLN A 72 -7.62 4.00 -8.40
CA GLN A 72 -6.23 3.54 -8.51
C GLN A 72 -5.85 2.56 -7.41
N TYR A 73 -6.37 2.74 -6.20
CA TYR A 73 -6.16 1.82 -5.09
C TYR A 73 -6.85 0.48 -5.36
N ASP A 74 -8.10 0.50 -5.80
CA ASP A 74 -8.89 -0.71 -6.07
C ASP A 74 -8.25 -1.59 -7.15
N LYS A 75 -7.75 -0.99 -8.23
CA LYS A 75 -7.03 -1.74 -9.28
C LYS A 75 -5.85 -2.52 -8.73
N ILE A 76 -5.09 -1.91 -7.81
CA ILE A 76 -3.92 -2.54 -7.19
C ILE A 76 -4.33 -3.65 -6.23
N ASP A 77 -5.44 -3.47 -5.50
CA ASP A 77 -5.96 -4.47 -4.57
C ASP A 77 -6.47 -5.72 -5.30
N HIS A 78 -7.13 -5.53 -6.45
CA HIS A 78 -7.64 -6.61 -7.28
C HIS A 78 -6.55 -7.33 -8.07
N GLU A 79 -5.47 -6.66 -8.50
CA GLU A 79 -4.32 -7.31 -9.14
C GLU A 79 -3.52 -8.22 -8.19
N SER A 80 -3.61 -7.97 -6.88
CA SER A 80 -2.82 -8.67 -5.87
C SER A 80 -3.57 -9.75 -5.10
N THR A 81 -4.88 -9.82 -5.24
CA THR A 81 -5.74 -10.70 -4.43
C THR A 81 -6.69 -11.48 -5.32
N ASP A 82 -6.34 -12.75 -5.59
CA ASP A 82 -7.34 -13.73 -5.98
C ASP A 82 -8.17 -14.08 -4.73
N TYR A 83 -9.16 -13.24 -4.44
CA TYR A 83 -10.05 -13.36 -3.27
C TYR A 83 -10.84 -14.67 -3.25
N SER A 84 -10.81 -15.46 -4.33
CA SER A 84 -11.41 -16.80 -4.41
C SER A 84 -10.79 -17.79 -3.41
N ALA A 85 -9.60 -17.52 -2.87
CA ALA A 85 -8.95 -18.38 -1.89
C ALA A 85 -9.42 -18.18 -0.43
N PHE A 86 -10.12 -17.07 -0.10
CA PHE A 86 -10.46 -16.75 1.29
C PHE A 86 -11.84 -17.21 1.76
N GLY A 87 -12.62 -17.88 0.91
CA GLY A 87 -13.81 -18.64 1.33
C GLY A 87 -14.86 -17.84 2.08
N LEU A 88 -15.05 -16.57 1.73
CA LEU A 88 -16.16 -15.76 2.23
C LEU A 88 -17.19 -15.58 1.11
N GLU A 89 -18.04 -16.60 0.93
CA GLU A 89 -19.42 -16.42 0.46
C GLU A 89 -20.34 -16.22 1.68
#